data_AF-A0A7Y7YX99-F1
#
_entry.id   AF-A0A7Y7YX99-F1
#
_cell.length_a   1.000
_cell.length_b   1.000
_cell.length_c   1.000
_cell.angle_alpha   90.00
_cell.angle_beta   90.00
_cell.angle_gamma   90.00
#
_symmetry.space_group_name_H-M   'P 1'
#
loop_
_entity.id
_entity.type
_entity.pdbx_description
1 polymer ?
#
loop_
_entity_poly.entity_id
_entity_poly.type
_entity_poly.pdbx_seq_one_letter_code
_entity_poly.pdbx_strand_id
1 'polypeptide(L)'
;MKPVDELLQAARATLTTSSQTPTGELAAENVTQLDQGARSAVRRVFTTLKISFPAWYEKHYGDKRAETLARRVWMLAIQELGDDAVDRGLQRMVLECKFPPSPSDFMELCKRVDDLPCIQQAWDEALRGIYTHKAVKVAAEATCTFDLRSANHSDKPLFQRFERNYAIVMRRAQTGQPLEGRIAKGLSHDSMRPREQVQLEHSRQEADRIVDTLEIPKDPKACRAMLLAQLKIRRDDHV
;
A
#
# COMPACT_ATOMS: atom_id res chain seq x y z
N MET A 1 17.72 -61.02 -8.35
CA MET A 1 16.97 -60.11 -7.45
C MET A 1 17.75 -58.81 -7.42
N LYS A 2 17.18 -57.71 -7.93
CA LYS A 2 17.86 -56.40 -7.90
C LYS A 2 17.93 -55.90 -6.46
N PRO A 3 19.04 -55.31 -6.00
CA PRO A 3 19.21 -54.89 -4.62
C PRO A 3 18.21 -53.78 -4.27
N VAL A 4 17.66 -53.84 -3.06
CA VAL A 4 16.62 -52.92 -2.55
C VAL A 4 17.04 -51.45 -2.61
N ASP A 5 18.35 -51.19 -2.58
CA ASP A 5 18.94 -49.85 -2.70
C ASP A 5 18.71 -49.20 -4.07
N GLU A 6 18.72 -49.96 -5.17
CA GLU A 6 18.45 -49.42 -6.51
C GLU A 6 16.98 -48.99 -6.68
N LEU A 7 16.05 -49.70 -6.02
CA LEU A 7 14.63 -49.35 -6.03
C LEU A 7 14.35 -48.09 -5.21
N LEU A 8 15.06 -47.88 -4.10
CA LEU A 8 14.95 -46.66 -3.29
C LEU A 8 15.56 -45.44 -3.99
N GLN A 9 16.64 -45.61 -4.77
CA GLN A 9 17.23 -44.53 -5.55
C GLN A 9 16.34 -44.13 -6.74
N ALA A 10 15.73 -45.09 -7.43
CA ALA A 10 14.77 -44.82 -8.51
C ALA A 10 13.48 -44.14 -8.02
N ALA A 11 13.01 -44.48 -6.81
CA ALA A 11 11.88 -43.81 -6.17
C ALA A 11 12.19 -42.38 -5.72
N ARG A 12 13.44 -42.10 -5.31
CA ARG A 12 13.90 -40.74 -4.97
C ARG A 12 14.06 -39.84 -6.20
N ALA A 13 14.46 -40.41 -7.33
CA ALA A 13 14.59 -39.66 -8.58
C ALA A 13 13.22 -39.28 -9.18
N THR A 14 12.19 -40.10 -9.01
CA THR A 14 10.85 -39.87 -9.57
C THR A 14 9.96 -38.94 -8.73
N LEU A 15 10.34 -38.60 -7.49
CA LEU A 15 9.60 -37.67 -6.62
C LEU A 15 10.03 -36.20 -6.73
N THR A 16 10.92 -35.86 -7.66
CA THR A 16 11.25 -34.46 -7.99
C THR A 16 10.49 -33.97 -9.24
N THR A 17 9.17 -34.10 -9.21
CA THR A 17 8.29 -33.16 -9.92
C THR A 17 7.82 -32.14 -8.89
N SER A 18 8.61 -31.09 -8.75
CA SER A 18 8.15 -29.81 -8.24
C SER A 18 8.31 -28.83 -9.38
N SER A 19 7.19 -28.58 -10.05
CA SER A 19 6.96 -27.44 -10.92
C SER A 19 7.40 -26.18 -10.19
N GLN A 20 8.49 -25.55 -10.64
CA GLN A 20 8.82 -24.20 -10.24
C GLN A 20 7.84 -23.25 -10.93
N THR A 21 6.69 -22.99 -10.31
CA THR A 21 6.01 -21.71 -10.48
C THR A 21 6.93 -20.64 -9.89
N PRO A 22 7.41 -19.64 -10.65
CA PRO A 22 8.27 -18.60 -10.14
C PRO A 22 7.41 -17.64 -9.32
N THR A 23 7.20 -18.00 -8.05
CA THR A 23 6.55 -17.14 -7.05
C THR A 23 7.62 -16.71 -6.05
N GLY A 24 8.15 -15.49 -6.23
CA GLY A 24 8.65 -14.67 -5.11
C GLY A 24 10.16 -14.58 -4.89
N GLU A 25 10.94 -14.15 -5.88
CA GLU A 25 12.32 -13.67 -5.64
C GLU A 25 12.37 -12.15 -5.34
N LEU A 26 11.30 -11.42 -5.66
CA LEU A 26 11.20 -9.97 -5.45
C LEU A 26 11.21 -9.54 -3.97
N ALA A 27 10.93 -10.43 -3.00
CA ALA A 27 10.86 -10.04 -1.59
C ALA A 27 12.24 -9.95 -0.91
N ALA A 28 13.15 -10.88 -1.21
CA ALA A 28 14.46 -10.95 -0.54
C ALA A 28 15.42 -9.84 -0.99
N GLU A 29 15.41 -9.50 -2.29
CA GLU A 29 16.23 -8.41 -2.83
C GLU A 29 15.83 -7.05 -2.25
N ASN A 30 14.53 -6.78 -2.18
CA ASN A 30 14.00 -5.51 -1.66
C ASN A 30 14.31 -5.30 -0.17
N VAL A 31 14.21 -6.35 0.67
CA VAL A 31 14.57 -6.25 2.10
C VAL A 31 16.05 -5.92 2.28
N THR A 32 16.92 -6.52 1.46
CA THR A 32 18.37 -6.30 1.53
C THR A 32 18.74 -4.89 1.07
N GLN A 33 18.07 -4.36 0.04
CA GLN A 33 18.29 -3.00 -0.45
C GLN A 33 17.81 -1.93 0.53
N LEU A 34 16.64 -2.11 1.15
CA LEU A 34 16.12 -1.19 2.18
C LEU A 34 17.04 -1.11 3.40
N ASP A 35 17.59 -2.25 3.84
CA ASP A 35 18.56 -2.34 4.92
C ASP A 35 19.90 -1.66 4.56
N GLN A 36 20.36 -1.78 3.31
CA GLN A 36 21.53 -1.03 2.82
C GLN A 36 21.27 0.49 2.78
N GLY A 37 20.09 0.92 2.33
CA GLY A 37 19.68 2.32 2.32
C GLY A 37 19.65 2.93 3.73
N ALA A 38 18.99 2.25 4.68
CA ALA A 38 18.94 2.69 6.07
C ALA A 38 20.33 2.79 6.72
N ARG A 39 21.23 1.84 6.43
CA ARG A 39 22.64 1.91 6.89
C ARG A 39 23.39 3.11 6.33
N SER A 40 23.19 3.41 5.04
CA SER A 40 23.78 4.59 4.39
C SER A 40 23.28 5.87 5.04
N ALA A 41 21.97 6.00 5.26
CA ALA A 41 21.35 7.15 5.92
C ALA A 41 21.87 7.34 7.35
N VAL A 42 21.92 6.29 8.17
CA VAL A 42 22.52 6.33 9.52
C VAL A 42 23.98 6.77 9.46
N ARG A 43 24.74 6.31 8.46
CA ARG A 43 26.14 6.75 8.28
C ARG A 43 26.22 8.24 7.98
N ARG A 44 25.35 8.80 7.15
CA ARG A 44 25.29 10.25 6.88
C ARG A 44 24.97 11.04 8.15
N VAL A 45 24.03 10.55 8.98
CA VAL A 45 23.70 11.16 10.27
C VAL A 45 24.90 11.20 11.20
N PHE A 46 25.57 10.07 11.43
CA PHE A 46 26.74 10.05 12.32
C PHE A 46 27.90 10.88 11.78
N THR A 47 28.06 10.94 10.45
CA THR A 47 29.06 11.82 9.83
C THR A 47 28.75 13.29 10.10
N THR A 48 27.49 13.69 9.94
CA THR A 48 27.04 15.07 10.19
C THR A 48 27.15 15.41 11.67
N LEU A 49 26.75 14.50 12.58
CA LEU A 49 26.91 14.70 14.03
C LEU A 49 28.38 14.89 14.41
N LYS A 50 29.29 14.11 13.83
CA LYS A 50 30.73 14.21 14.09
C LYS A 50 31.31 15.54 13.61
N ILE A 51 30.83 16.06 12.48
CA ILE A 51 31.29 17.34 11.91
C ILE A 51 30.71 18.53 12.69
N SER A 52 29.40 18.53 12.94
CA SER A 52 28.69 19.67 13.53
C SER A 52 28.82 19.74 15.05
N PHE A 53 28.99 18.60 15.72
CA PHE A 53 29.04 18.51 17.19
C PHE A 53 30.22 17.64 17.69
N PRO A 54 31.48 17.96 17.34
CA PRO A 54 32.63 17.08 17.54
C PRO A 54 32.90 16.74 19.01
N ALA A 55 32.85 17.74 19.91
CA ALA A 55 33.13 17.53 21.33
C ALA A 55 32.07 16.66 22.02
N TRP A 56 30.81 16.84 21.65
CA TRP A 56 29.72 16.00 22.17
C TRP A 56 29.82 14.58 21.61
N TYR A 57 30.13 14.45 20.31
CA TYR A 57 30.29 13.15 19.66
C TYR A 57 31.39 12.33 20.31
N GLU A 58 32.57 12.90 20.55
CA GLU A 58 33.69 12.19 21.17
C GLU A 58 33.33 11.69 22.58
N LYS A 59 32.62 12.52 23.36
CA LYS A 59 32.21 12.17 24.72
C LYS A 59 31.24 10.98 24.78
N HIS A 60 30.31 10.87 23.84
CA HIS A 60 29.22 9.87 23.89
C HIS A 60 29.44 8.67 22.95
N TYR A 61 30.16 8.87 21.84
CA TYR A 61 30.38 7.89 20.78
C TYR A 61 31.87 7.67 20.45
N GLY A 62 32.81 8.19 21.24
CA GLY A 62 34.24 7.97 21.03
C GLY A 62 34.67 6.49 21.11
N ASP A 63 33.95 5.67 21.88
CA ASP A 63 34.15 4.21 21.88
C ASP A 63 33.43 3.55 20.69
N LYS A 64 34.15 2.72 19.94
CA LYS A 64 33.64 1.96 18.78
C LYS A 64 32.43 1.10 19.15
N ARG A 65 32.40 0.53 20.36
CA ARG A 65 31.24 -0.27 20.81
C ARG A 65 30.02 0.60 21.05
N ALA A 66 30.19 1.73 21.73
CA ALA A 66 29.12 2.70 21.96
C ALA A 66 28.55 3.25 20.64
N GLU A 67 29.42 3.61 19.70
CA GLU A 67 29.00 4.07 18.36
C GLU A 67 28.21 2.98 17.62
N THR A 68 28.68 1.73 17.64
CA THR A 68 28.01 0.61 16.96
C THR A 68 26.60 0.37 17.53
N LEU A 69 26.44 0.41 18.85
CA LEU A 69 25.13 0.24 19.49
C LEU A 69 24.21 1.42 19.17
N ALA A 70 24.73 2.65 19.21
CA ALA A 70 23.96 3.84 18.86
C ALA A 70 23.46 3.77 17.41
N ARG A 71 24.32 3.39 16.45
CA ARG A 71 23.92 3.22 15.04
C ARG A 71 22.76 2.23 14.88
N ARG A 72 22.69 1.17 15.69
CA ARG A 72 21.55 0.23 15.68
C ARG A 72 20.26 0.89 16.17
N VAL A 73 20.31 1.69 17.23
CA VAL A 73 19.14 2.42 17.73
C VAL A 73 18.66 3.45 16.70
N TRP A 74 19.58 4.18 16.09
CA TRP A 74 19.26 5.14 15.03
C TRP A 74 18.70 4.49 13.77
N MET A 75 19.12 3.26 13.45
CA MET A 75 18.57 2.49 12.34
C MET A 75 17.07 2.23 12.50
N LEU A 76 16.61 1.92 13.72
CA LEU A 76 15.18 1.72 14.00
C LEU A 76 14.36 2.99 13.76
N ALA A 77 14.95 4.15 14.01
CA ALA A 77 14.29 5.44 13.76
C ALA A 77 14.27 5.80 12.27
N ILE A 78 15.32 5.44 11.52
CA ILE A 78 15.55 5.90 10.14
C ILE A 78 14.97 4.94 9.09
N GLN A 79 14.78 3.66 9.39
CA GLN A 79 14.32 2.66 8.42
C GLN A 79 13.00 3.03 7.72
N GLU A 80 12.14 3.82 8.36
CA GLU A 80 10.85 4.25 7.84
C GLU A 80 10.93 5.53 6.98
N LEU A 81 12.10 6.17 6.91
CA LEU A 81 12.33 7.41 6.16
C LEU A 81 13.09 7.14 4.86
N GLY A 82 12.66 7.82 3.81
CA GLY A 82 13.40 7.94 2.55
C GLY A 82 14.56 8.93 2.67
N ASP A 83 15.52 8.82 1.75
CA ASP A 83 16.73 9.64 1.74
C ASP A 83 16.43 11.16 1.76
N ASP A 84 15.43 11.61 0.99
CA ASP A 84 15.03 13.02 0.95
C ASP A 84 14.60 13.57 2.32
N ALA A 85 13.92 12.75 3.14
CA ALA A 85 13.49 13.18 4.47
C ALA A 85 14.66 13.24 5.43
N VAL A 86 15.60 12.29 5.34
CA VAL A 86 16.83 12.30 6.12
C VAL A 86 17.66 13.53 5.78
N ASP A 87 17.85 13.83 4.50
CA ASP A 87 18.68 14.96 4.07
C ASP A 87 18.10 16.32 4.50
N ARG A 88 16.77 16.49 4.45
CA ARG A 88 16.11 17.66 5.07
C ARG A 88 16.33 17.74 6.57
N GLY A 89 16.21 16.62 7.28
CA GLY A 89 16.47 16.55 8.72
C GLY A 89 17.91 16.88 9.07
N LEU A 90 18.88 16.42 8.27
CA LEU A 90 20.30 16.75 8.43
C LEU A 90 20.53 18.25 8.26
N GLN A 91 19.97 18.86 7.21
CA GLN A 91 20.09 20.30 6.99
C GLN A 91 19.52 21.09 8.17
N ARG A 92 18.35 20.73 8.68
CA ARG A 92 17.72 21.39 9.84
C ARG A 92 18.52 21.18 11.12
N MET A 93 19.05 19.98 11.34
CA MET A 93 19.91 19.69 12.48
C MET A 93 21.13 20.62 12.52
N VAL A 94 21.73 20.92 11.36
CA VAL A 94 22.88 21.83 11.27
C VAL A 94 22.48 23.29 11.50
N LEU A 95 21.31 23.70 11.02
CA LEU A 95 20.88 25.11 11.04
C LEU A 95 20.16 25.52 12.33
N GLU A 96 19.36 24.62 12.92
CA GLU A 96 18.44 24.93 14.01
C GLU A 96 18.95 24.42 15.37
N CYS A 97 19.67 23.30 15.42
CA CYS A 97 20.02 22.66 16.67
C CYS A 97 21.32 23.20 17.27
N LYS A 98 21.24 23.69 18.52
CA LYS A 98 22.44 24.09 19.31
C LYS A 98 23.16 22.89 19.93
N PHE A 99 22.44 21.78 20.13
CA PHE A 99 22.94 20.53 20.67
C PHE A 99 22.45 19.35 19.81
N PRO A 100 23.17 18.22 19.80
CA PRO A 100 22.75 17.01 19.10
C PRO A 100 21.33 16.57 19.48
N PRO A 101 20.42 16.37 18.51
CA PRO A 101 19.08 15.89 18.80
C PRO A 101 19.11 14.41 19.22
N SER A 102 18.11 14.00 20.01
CA SER A 102 17.84 12.58 20.21
C SER A 102 17.30 11.95 18.92
N PRO A 103 17.30 10.60 18.78
CA PRO A 103 16.74 9.95 17.59
C PRO A 103 15.28 10.33 17.33
N SER A 104 14.46 10.52 18.38
CA SER A 104 13.06 10.95 18.25
C SER A 104 12.96 12.38 17.75
N ASP A 105 13.74 13.30 18.33
CA ASP A 105 13.72 14.72 17.93
C ASP A 105 14.20 14.86 16.48
N PHE A 106 15.19 14.06 16.08
CA PHE A 106 15.65 14.02 14.69
C PHE A 106 14.55 13.55 13.73
N MET A 107 13.74 12.54 14.11
CA MET A 107 12.59 12.16 13.29
C MET A 107 11.58 13.29 13.10
N GLU A 108 11.36 14.11 14.13
CA GLU A 108 10.47 15.27 14.03
C GLU A 108 11.02 16.32 13.05
N LEU A 109 12.34 16.55 13.08
CA LEU A 109 13.02 17.42 12.11
C LEU A 109 12.88 16.90 10.68
N CYS A 110 13.03 15.60 10.46
CA CYS A 110 12.88 15.00 9.13
C CYS A 110 11.43 15.10 8.58
N LYS A 111 10.43 14.96 9.46
CA LYS A 111 9.01 14.95 9.10
C LYS A 111 8.43 16.35 8.87
N ARG A 112 9.09 17.41 9.35
CA ARG A 112 8.61 18.78 9.16
C ARG A 112 8.79 19.17 7.69
N VAL A 113 7.68 19.50 7.02
CA VAL A 113 7.64 19.99 5.64
C VAL A 113 6.91 21.32 5.66
N ASP A 114 7.62 22.41 5.41
CA ASP A 114 7.10 23.77 5.63
C ASP A 114 6.22 24.27 4.46
N ASP A 115 6.38 23.69 3.27
CA ASP A 115 5.73 24.15 2.03
C ASP A 115 4.38 23.48 1.74
N LEU A 116 3.84 22.67 2.67
CA LEU A 116 2.60 21.94 2.43
C LEU A 116 1.36 22.79 2.79
N PRO A 117 0.41 22.99 1.86
CA PRO A 117 -0.80 23.75 2.14
C PRO A 117 -1.69 23.04 3.17
N CYS A 118 -2.50 23.81 3.89
CA CYS A 118 -3.50 23.20 4.78
C CYS A 118 -4.58 22.50 3.94
N ILE A 119 -5.32 21.57 4.55
CA ILE A 119 -6.29 20.75 3.80
C ILE A 119 -7.38 21.58 3.11
N GLN A 120 -7.83 22.68 3.73
CA GLN A 120 -8.84 23.57 3.16
C GLN A 120 -8.28 24.33 1.95
N GLN A 121 -7.04 24.83 2.04
CA GLN A 121 -6.35 25.48 0.91
C GLN A 121 -6.12 24.48 -0.23
N ALA A 122 -5.66 23.27 0.09
CA ALA A 122 -5.46 22.22 -0.89
C ALA A 122 -6.78 21.83 -1.59
N TRP A 123 -7.90 21.82 -0.87
CA TRP A 123 -9.22 21.56 -1.43
C TRP A 123 -9.67 22.67 -2.38
N ASP A 124 -9.50 23.94 -1.97
CA ASP A 124 -9.82 25.08 -2.82
C ASP A 124 -9.00 25.11 -4.11
N GLU A 125 -7.71 24.80 -4.01
CA GLU A 125 -6.81 24.65 -5.15
C GLU A 125 -7.23 23.51 -6.08
N ALA A 126 -7.62 22.37 -5.49
CA ALA A 126 -8.09 21.20 -6.24
C ALA A 126 -9.38 21.48 -7.03
N LEU A 127 -10.32 22.23 -6.45
CA LEU A 127 -11.54 22.66 -7.13
C LEU A 127 -11.26 23.66 -8.27
N ARG A 128 -10.31 24.58 -8.06
CA ARG A 128 -9.90 25.55 -9.09
C ARG A 128 -9.05 24.93 -10.20
N GLY A 129 -8.42 23.79 -9.95
CA GLY A 129 -7.48 23.14 -10.87
C GLY A 129 -6.14 23.86 -10.99
N ILE A 130 -5.80 24.74 -10.04
CA ILE A 130 -4.53 25.48 -9.97
C ILE A 130 -3.81 25.01 -8.72
N TYR A 131 -2.65 24.36 -8.89
CA TYR A 131 -1.94 23.70 -7.82
C TYR A 131 -0.68 24.48 -7.44
N THR A 132 -0.56 24.88 -6.17
CA THR A 132 0.66 25.52 -5.66
C THR A 132 1.74 24.49 -5.35
N HIS A 133 1.35 23.31 -4.86
CA HIS A 133 2.26 22.25 -4.47
C HIS A 133 1.96 20.93 -5.21
N LYS A 134 3.02 20.18 -5.56
CA LYS A 134 2.89 18.90 -6.27
C LYS A 134 2.02 17.88 -5.51
N ALA A 135 2.06 17.93 -4.18
CA ALA A 135 1.20 17.08 -3.33
C ALA A 135 -0.30 17.29 -3.60
N VAL A 136 -0.74 18.54 -3.81
CA VAL A 136 -2.15 18.87 -4.10
C VAL A 136 -2.54 18.31 -5.46
N LYS A 137 -1.68 18.48 -6.46
CA LYS A 137 -1.88 17.94 -7.81
C LYS A 137 -2.07 16.41 -7.78
N VAL A 138 -1.16 15.70 -7.12
CA VAL A 138 -1.23 14.23 -7.02
C VAL A 138 -2.49 13.77 -6.26
N ALA A 139 -2.86 14.47 -5.18
CA ALA A 139 -4.09 14.17 -4.44
C ALA A 139 -5.36 14.41 -5.28
N ALA A 140 -5.38 15.48 -6.08
CA ALA A 140 -6.47 15.79 -7.00
C ALA A 140 -6.61 14.73 -8.10
N GLU A 141 -5.50 14.33 -8.72
CA GLU A 141 -5.44 13.27 -9.72
C GLU A 141 -5.90 11.92 -9.18
N ALA A 142 -5.51 11.57 -7.95
CA ALA A 142 -5.96 10.35 -7.28
C ALA A 142 -7.45 10.35 -6.93
N THR A 143 -8.05 11.54 -6.74
CA THR A 143 -9.46 11.70 -6.39
C THR A 143 -10.36 11.59 -7.62
N CYS A 144 -10.04 12.34 -8.68
CA CYS A 144 -10.63 12.39 -10.03
C CYS A 144 -10.77 13.86 -10.45
N THR A 145 -9.93 14.32 -11.37
CA THR A 145 -9.96 15.72 -11.85
C THR A 145 -11.22 16.08 -12.62
N PHE A 146 -11.97 15.10 -13.12
CA PHE A 146 -13.26 15.34 -13.74
C PHE A 146 -14.31 15.70 -12.69
N ASP A 147 -14.44 14.88 -11.64
CA ASP A 147 -15.40 15.10 -10.55
C ASP A 147 -15.10 16.41 -9.81
N LEU A 148 -13.82 16.76 -9.63
CA LEU A 148 -13.41 18.00 -8.97
C LEU A 148 -13.79 19.26 -9.76
N ARG A 149 -13.84 19.20 -11.10
CA ARG A 149 -14.18 20.36 -11.94
C ARG A 149 -15.68 20.67 -11.97
N SER A 150 -16.52 19.66 -11.72
CA SER A 150 -17.98 19.81 -11.67
C SER A 150 -18.53 19.96 -10.24
N ALA A 151 -17.67 19.78 -9.23
CA ALA A 151 -18.05 19.82 -7.83
C ALA A 151 -18.08 21.24 -7.25
N ASN A 152 -18.86 21.38 -6.18
CA ASN A 152 -18.90 22.59 -5.36
C ASN A 152 -18.34 22.33 -3.97
N HIS A 153 -18.04 23.39 -3.22
CA HIS A 153 -17.59 23.31 -1.82
C HIS A 153 -18.55 22.52 -0.90
N SER A 154 -19.82 22.37 -1.27
CA SER A 154 -20.82 21.63 -0.52
C SER A 154 -20.75 20.11 -0.69
N ASP A 155 -19.95 19.59 -1.63
CA ASP A 155 -19.84 18.15 -1.90
C ASP A 155 -19.00 17.41 -0.84
N LYS A 156 -19.62 17.19 0.32
CA LYS A 156 -19.08 16.41 1.44
C LYS A 156 -18.47 15.06 1.04
N PRO A 157 -19.12 14.20 0.21
CA PRO A 157 -18.54 12.89 -0.11
C PRO A 157 -17.26 13.02 -0.97
N LEU A 158 -17.18 14.03 -1.83
CA LEU A 158 -15.99 14.27 -2.64
C LEU A 158 -14.86 14.87 -1.80
N PHE A 159 -15.19 15.80 -0.90
CA PHE A 159 -14.25 16.36 0.06
C PHE A 159 -13.61 15.25 0.92
N GLN A 160 -14.39 14.32 1.46
CA GLN A 160 -13.85 13.21 2.27
C GLN A 160 -12.89 12.29 1.49
N ARG A 161 -13.16 12.06 0.19
CA ARG A 161 -12.23 11.30 -0.68
C ARG A 161 -10.94 12.06 -0.91
N PHE A 162 -11.04 13.36 -1.19
CA PHE A 162 -9.90 14.23 -1.36
C PHE A 162 -9.07 14.32 -0.08
N GLU A 163 -9.71 14.54 1.07
CA GLU A 163 -9.08 14.61 2.39
C GLU A 163 -8.24 13.36 2.68
N ARG A 164 -8.82 12.17 2.46
CA ARG A 164 -8.11 10.91 2.62
C ARG A 164 -6.90 10.83 1.69
N ASN A 165 -7.08 11.16 0.41
CA ASN A 165 -5.99 11.09 -0.58
C ASN A 165 -4.88 12.08 -0.23
N TYR A 166 -5.24 13.31 0.14
CA TYR A 166 -4.33 14.34 0.56
C TYR A 166 -3.55 13.92 1.81
N ALA A 167 -4.21 13.38 2.83
CA ALA A 167 -3.55 12.88 4.04
C ALA A 167 -2.49 11.78 3.73
N ILE A 168 -2.76 10.89 2.77
CA ILE A 168 -1.80 9.88 2.32
C ILE A 168 -0.60 10.53 1.64
N VAL A 169 -0.83 11.49 0.75
CA VAL A 169 0.26 12.21 0.05
C VAL A 169 1.07 13.05 1.02
N MET A 170 0.43 13.71 2.00
CA MET A 170 1.12 14.43 3.07
C MET A 170 2.04 13.50 3.85
N ARG A 171 1.55 12.32 4.25
CA ARG A 171 2.39 11.33 4.95
C ARG A 171 3.58 10.89 4.09
N ARG A 172 3.38 10.66 2.78
CA ARG A 172 4.48 10.33 1.85
C ARG A 172 5.51 11.46 1.73
N ALA A 173 5.05 12.71 1.66
CA ALA A 173 5.93 13.87 1.62
C ALA A 173 6.78 13.95 2.92
N GLN A 174 6.14 13.75 4.07
CA GLN A 174 6.80 13.77 5.38
C GLN A 174 7.83 12.64 5.54
N THR A 175 7.53 11.44 5.03
CA THR A 175 8.48 10.30 5.09
C THR A 175 9.52 10.31 3.97
N GLY A 176 9.43 11.23 3.00
CA GLY A 176 10.37 11.27 1.86
C GLY A 176 10.16 10.14 0.86
N GLN A 177 8.95 9.56 0.83
CA GLN A 177 8.55 8.60 -0.19
C GLN A 177 8.14 9.33 -1.47
N PRO A 178 8.26 8.67 -2.64
CA PRO A 178 7.80 9.26 -3.89
C PRO A 178 6.32 9.63 -3.80
N LEU A 179 6.01 10.89 -4.14
CA LEU A 179 4.62 11.38 -4.15
C LEU A 179 3.80 10.63 -5.19
N GLU A 180 4.41 10.38 -6.35
CA GLU A 180 3.86 9.62 -7.47
C GLU A 180 3.81 8.14 -7.11
N GLY A 181 2.61 7.61 -6.86
CA GLY A 181 2.42 6.20 -6.57
C GLY A 181 0.95 5.89 -6.41
N ARG A 182 0.52 4.69 -6.82
CA ARG A 182 -0.89 4.28 -6.71
C ARG A 182 -1.34 4.45 -5.26
N ILE A 183 -2.26 5.38 -5.03
CA ILE A 183 -2.96 5.50 -3.75
C ILE A 183 -3.98 4.36 -3.74
N ALA A 184 -3.86 3.46 -2.76
CA ALA A 184 -4.78 2.34 -2.62
C ALA A 184 -6.21 2.89 -2.45
N LYS A 185 -7.00 2.77 -3.52
CA LYS A 185 -8.41 3.16 -3.52
C LYS A 185 -9.12 2.27 -2.50
N GLY A 186 -10.03 2.85 -1.71
CA GLY A 186 -10.86 2.07 -0.79
C GLY A 186 -11.60 0.97 -1.54
N LEU A 187 -11.95 -0.13 -0.85
CA LEU A 187 -12.80 -1.17 -1.39
C LEU A 187 -14.04 -0.51 -2.03
N SER A 188 -14.21 -0.72 -3.32
CA SER A 188 -15.15 0.04 -4.15
C SER A 188 -16.60 -0.15 -3.71
N HIS A 189 -17.36 0.96 -3.69
CA HIS A 189 -18.82 0.95 -3.74
C HIS A 189 -19.28 0.70 -5.19
N ASP A 190 -20.51 0.20 -5.40
CA ASP A 190 -21.10 -0.09 -6.72
C ASP A 190 -20.99 1.04 -7.76
N SER A 191 -20.87 2.29 -7.32
CA SER A 191 -20.68 3.45 -8.19
C SER A 191 -19.36 3.48 -8.96
N MET A 192 -18.41 2.60 -8.64
CA MET A 192 -17.10 2.48 -9.29
C MET A 192 -16.99 1.26 -10.21
N ARG A 193 -18.03 0.42 -10.28
CA ARG A 193 -18.08 -0.75 -11.15
C ARG A 193 -18.67 -0.36 -12.50
N PRO A 194 -18.24 -0.98 -13.63
CA PRO A 194 -18.87 -0.75 -14.92
C PRO A 194 -20.38 -0.91 -14.80
N ARG A 195 -21.15 0.05 -15.33
CA ARG A 195 -22.62 0.05 -15.18
C ARG A 195 -23.24 -1.26 -15.64
N GLU A 196 -22.69 -1.84 -16.71
CA GLU A 196 -23.08 -3.14 -17.25
C GLU A 196 -22.93 -4.29 -16.23
N GLN A 197 -21.83 -4.28 -15.47
CA GLN A 197 -21.57 -5.30 -14.46
C GLN A 197 -22.55 -5.19 -13.28
N VAL A 198 -22.83 -3.97 -12.82
CA VAL A 198 -23.82 -3.71 -11.77
C VAL A 198 -25.22 -4.13 -12.22
N GLN A 199 -25.59 -3.78 -13.46
CA GLN A 199 -26.89 -4.14 -14.03
C GLN A 199 -27.06 -5.65 -14.20
N LEU A 200 -26.02 -6.36 -14.64
CA LEU A 200 -26.05 -7.82 -14.78
C LEU A 200 -26.23 -8.52 -13.44
N GLU A 201 -25.51 -8.06 -12.41
CA GLU A 201 -25.65 -8.60 -11.05
C GLU A 201 -27.04 -8.31 -10.46
N HIS A 202 -27.56 -7.10 -10.64
CA HIS A 202 -28.93 -6.76 -10.24
C HIS A 202 -29.95 -7.68 -10.94
N SER A 203 -29.81 -7.86 -12.26
CA SER A 203 -30.69 -8.74 -13.04
C SER A 203 -30.61 -10.20 -12.56
N ARG A 204 -29.43 -10.68 -12.19
CA ARG A 204 -29.25 -12.02 -11.59
C ARG A 204 -29.92 -12.14 -10.23
N GLN A 205 -29.75 -11.15 -9.36
CA GLN A 205 -30.40 -11.14 -8.04
C GLN A 205 -31.94 -11.12 -8.16
N GLU A 206 -32.48 -10.37 -9.12
CA GLU A 206 -33.93 -10.39 -9.39
C GLU A 206 -34.39 -11.75 -9.90
N ALA A 207 -33.65 -12.38 -10.81
CA ALA A 207 -33.95 -13.73 -11.28
C ALA A 207 -33.93 -14.75 -10.12
N ASP A 208 -32.91 -14.71 -9.26
CA ASP A 208 -32.81 -15.58 -8.09
C ASP A 208 -33.98 -15.36 -7.11
N ARG A 209 -34.38 -14.10 -6.88
CA ARG A 209 -35.56 -13.78 -6.05
C ARG A 209 -36.86 -14.32 -6.64
N ILE A 210 -37.02 -14.24 -7.95
CA ILE A 210 -38.21 -14.79 -8.64
C ILE A 210 -38.22 -16.32 -8.50
N VAL A 211 -37.08 -16.98 -8.69
CA VAL A 211 -36.92 -18.43 -8.50
C VAL A 211 -37.27 -18.84 -7.07
N ASP A 212 -36.80 -18.10 -6.07
CA ASP A 212 -37.10 -18.34 -4.66
C ASP A 212 -38.59 -18.13 -4.34
N THR A 213 -39.21 -17.09 -4.90
CA THR A 213 -40.64 -16.78 -4.69
C THR A 213 -41.56 -17.82 -5.32
N LEU A 214 -41.17 -18.37 -6.46
CA LEU A 214 -41.89 -19.41 -7.17
C LEU A 214 -41.61 -20.82 -6.61
N GLU A 215 -40.86 -20.91 -5.51
CA GLU A 215 -40.43 -22.16 -4.85
C GLU A 215 -39.81 -23.17 -5.83
N ILE A 216 -39.14 -22.67 -6.88
CA ILE A 216 -38.55 -23.52 -7.90
C ILE A 216 -37.39 -24.30 -7.25
N PRO A 217 -37.40 -25.65 -7.30
CA PRO A 217 -36.35 -26.45 -6.68
C PRO A 217 -34.98 -26.16 -7.29
N LYS A 218 -33.98 -25.91 -6.45
CA LYS A 218 -32.58 -25.71 -6.87
C LYS A 218 -31.85 -27.02 -7.21
N ASP A 219 -32.44 -28.17 -6.85
CA ASP A 219 -31.90 -29.49 -7.20
C ASP A 219 -32.27 -29.86 -8.66
N PRO A 220 -31.30 -30.23 -9.51
CA PRO A 220 -31.53 -30.50 -10.92
C PRO A 220 -32.49 -31.67 -11.19
N LYS A 221 -32.55 -32.69 -10.32
CA LYS A 221 -33.50 -33.81 -10.50
C LYS A 221 -34.93 -33.36 -10.20
N ALA A 222 -35.12 -32.64 -9.08
CA ALA A 222 -36.42 -32.09 -8.70
C ALA A 222 -36.95 -31.06 -9.72
N CYS A 223 -36.07 -30.16 -10.20
CA CYS A 223 -36.44 -29.16 -11.21
C CYS A 223 -36.86 -29.81 -12.54
N ARG A 224 -36.15 -30.88 -12.97
CA ARG A 224 -36.52 -31.65 -14.16
C ARG A 224 -37.88 -32.34 -13.99
N ALA A 225 -38.14 -32.96 -12.83
CA ALA A 225 -39.43 -33.61 -12.57
C ALA A 225 -40.60 -32.60 -12.61
N MET A 226 -40.43 -31.43 -11.99
CA MET A 226 -41.41 -30.35 -12.02
C MET A 226 -41.66 -29.83 -13.44
N LEU A 227 -40.61 -29.65 -14.23
CA LEU A 227 -40.73 -29.22 -15.62
C LEU A 227 -41.47 -30.25 -16.50
N LEU A 228 -41.16 -31.54 -16.35
CA LEU A 228 -41.84 -32.61 -17.08
C LEU A 228 -43.33 -32.71 -16.70
N ALA A 229 -43.65 -32.53 -15.42
CA ALA A 229 -45.03 -32.47 -14.95
C ALA A 229 -45.78 -31.26 -15.54
N GLN A 230 -45.16 -30.07 -15.55
CA GLN A 230 -45.75 -28.85 -16.08
C GLN A 230 -46.00 -28.93 -17.60
N LEU A 231 -45.08 -29.55 -18.34
CA LEU A 231 -45.18 -29.73 -19.80
C LEU A 231 -46.05 -30.93 -20.20
N LYS A 232 -46.61 -31.68 -19.24
CA LYS A 232 -47.42 -32.90 -19.45
C LYS A 232 -46.72 -33.97 -20.29
N ILE A 233 -45.38 -34.01 -20.26
CA ILE A 233 -44.60 -35.01 -20.98
C ILE A 233 -44.37 -36.19 -20.05
N ARG A 234 -45.11 -37.29 -20.27
CA ARG A 234 -44.84 -38.56 -19.60
C ARG A 234 -43.69 -39.25 -20.32
N ARG A 235 -42.57 -39.43 -19.63
CA ARG A 235 -41.54 -40.41 -19.99
C ARG A 235 -41.64 -41.56 -19.00
N ASP A 236 -42.74 -42.28 -19.08
CA ASP A 236 -42.83 -43.60 -18.48
C ASP A 236 -42.18 -44.58 -19.48
N ASP A 237 -41.26 -45.39 -18.97
CA ASP A 237 -40.71 -46.61 -19.55
C ASP A 237 -39.88 -46.51 -20.84
N HIS A 238 -38.57 -46.30 -20.66
CA HIS A 238 -37.60 -47.17 -21.31
C HIS A 238 -36.56 -47.59 -20.27
N VAL A 239 -36.61 -48.89 -19.93
CA VAL A 239 -35.58 -49.67 -19.22
C VAL A 239 -34.24 -49.54 -19.94
#